data_AF-A0A746NWK3-F1
#
_entry.id   AF-A0A746NWK3-F1
#
_cell.length_a   1.000
_cell.length_b   1.000
_cell.length_c   1.000
_cell.angle_alpha   90.00
_cell.angle_beta   90.00
_cell.angle_gamma   90.00
#
_symmetry.space_group_name_H-M   'P 1'
#
loop_
_entity.id
_entity.type
_entity.pdbx_description
1 polymer ?
#
loop_
_entity_poly.entity_id
_entity_poly.type
_entity_poly.pdbx_seq_one_letter_code
_entity_poly.pdbx_strand_id
1 'polypeptide(L)'
;MNTAVKAAVAAALVMGVSSFANAAGSNTGTVTFTGTIEDSPCSIVVGDEHQTVNLGHIGTGSLMGGKESSKVDFHIGLENCAFTTEKEASTVFSAIGNESSANPGSVALMRIGGGEMAGSSIVIGNHLGS
;
A
#
# COMPACT_ATOMS: atom_id res chain seq x y z
N MET A 1 -57.35 62.93 -25.72
CA MET A 1 -58.14 62.12 -26.66
C MET A 1 -57.16 61.27 -27.43
N ASN A 2 -57.17 59.94 -27.47
CA ASN A 2 -58.16 58.92 -27.18
C ASN A 2 -57.38 57.59 -27.04
N THR A 3 -57.46 56.90 -25.90
CA THR A 3 -58.35 55.76 -25.64
C THR A 3 -57.64 54.42 -25.86
N ALA A 4 -57.52 53.68 -24.77
CA ALA A 4 -57.12 52.28 -24.72
C ALA A 4 -58.01 51.41 -25.63
N VAL A 5 -57.41 50.43 -26.30
CA VAL A 5 -58.13 49.26 -26.78
C VAL A 5 -57.31 48.02 -26.43
N LYS A 6 -57.68 47.41 -25.30
CA LYS A 6 -57.56 45.97 -25.09
C LYS A 6 -58.29 45.27 -26.24
N ALA A 7 -57.58 44.54 -27.08
CA ALA A 7 -58.16 43.53 -27.94
C ALA A 7 -57.40 42.23 -27.72
N ALA A 8 -58.07 41.32 -27.02
CA ALA A 8 -57.67 39.93 -26.91
C ALA A 8 -57.71 39.28 -28.30
N VAL A 9 -56.63 38.60 -28.69
CA VAL A 9 -56.67 37.56 -29.71
C VAL A 9 -56.01 36.33 -29.13
N ALA A 10 -56.84 35.29 -29.02
CA ALA A 10 -56.49 33.99 -28.51
C ALA A 10 -55.68 33.17 -29.54
N ALA A 11 -54.81 32.34 -28.97
CA ALA A 11 -54.39 31.03 -29.47
C ALA A 11 -53.57 30.96 -30.78
N ALA A 12 -52.25 30.74 -30.61
CA ALA A 12 -51.54 29.75 -31.41
C ALA A 12 -50.55 29.01 -30.51
N LEU A 13 -50.85 27.74 -30.28
CA LEU A 13 -49.96 26.72 -29.73
C LEU A 13 -48.58 26.81 -30.39
N VAL A 14 -47.53 27.00 -29.60
CA VAL A 14 -46.24 26.35 -29.91
C VAL A 14 -45.84 25.63 -28.64
N MET A 15 -46.13 24.33 -28.61
CA MET A 15 -45.51 23.41 -27.66
C MET A 15 -44.01 23.43 -27.95
N GLY A 16 -43.27 24.28 -27.23
CA GLY A 16 -41.82 24.14 -27.14
C GLY A 16 -41.57 22.79 -26.49
N VAL A 17 -41.12 21.82 -27.29
CA VAL A 17 -40.68 20.52 -26.80
C VAL A 17 -39.70 20.76 -25.66
N SER A 18 -40.12 20.43 -24.43
CA SER A 18 -39.19 20.27 -23.33
C SER A 18 -38.22 19.19 -23.80
N SER A 19 -36.99 19.57 -24.10
CA SER A 19 -35.91 18.62 -24.27
C SER A 19 -35.80 17.89 -22.94
N PHE A 20 -36.46 16.74 -22.83
CA PHE A 20 -36.09 15.73 -21.85
C PHE A 20 -34.69 15.33 -22.26
N ALA A 21 -33.70 15.97 -21.65
CA ALA A 21 -32.37 15.40 -21.53
C ALA A 21 -32.59 14.10 -20.75
N ASN A 22 -32.83 13.02 -21.51
CA ASN A 22 -32.68 11.68 -21.00
C ASN A 22 -31.20 11.56 -20.67
N ALA A 23 -30.83 11.88 -19.43
CA ALA A 23 -29.58 11.45 -18.85
C ALA A 23 -29.68 9.94 -18.58
N ALA A 24 -29.95 9.16 -19.64
CA ALA A 24 -29.72 7.74 -19.69
C ALA A 24 -28.21 7.55 -19.90
N GLY A 25 -27.48 7.74 -18.80
CA GLY A 25 -26.04 7.62 -18.76
C GLY A 25 -25.65 7.61 -17.31
N SER A 26 -25.62 6.42 -16.71
CA SER A 26 -24.99 6.18 -15.42
C SER A 26 -23.49 6.48 -15.55
N ASN A 27 -23.12 7.75 -15.59
CA ASN A 27 -21.74 8.20 -15.41
C ASN A 27 -21.44 8.13 -13.91
N THR A 28 -21.59 6.94 -13.34
CA THR A 28 -21.29 6.64 -11.94
C THR A 28 -19.87 6.14 -11.88
N GLY A 29 -18.95 6.99 -11.43
CA GLY A 29 -17.60 6.59 -11.04
C GLY A 29 -17.60 6.29 -9.54
N THR A 30 -17.10 5.12 -9.15
CA THR A 30 -16.88 4.78 -7.75
C THR A 30 -15.42 5.01 -7.41
N VAL A 31 -15.16 5.79 -6.35
CA VAL A 31 -13.82 5.94 -5.76
C VAL A 31 -13.85 5.28 -4.39
N THR A 32 -12.96 4.32 -4.18
CA THR A 32 -12.77 3.65 -2.90
C THR A 32 -11.41 4.04 -2.35
N PHE A 33 -11.40 4.61 -1.13
CA PHE A 33 -10.18 4.91 -0.41
C PHE A 33 -9.92 3.79 0.60
N THR A 34 -8.71 3.23 0.59
CA THR A 34 -8.25 2.21 1.52
C THR A 34 -6.97 2.66 2.18
N GLY A 35 -6.85 2.46 3.49
CA GLY A 35 -5.65 2.79 4.24
C GLY A 35 -5.86 2.53 5.74
N THR A 36 -4.77 2.55 6.48
CA THR A 36 -4.76 2.39 7.94
C THR A 36 -4.25 3.68 8.56
N ILE A 37 -4.90 4.15 9.63
CA ILE A 37 -4.42 5.28 10.43
C ILE A 37 -3.99 4.69 11.76
N GLU A 38 -2.70 4.80 12.07
CA GLU A 38 -2.07 4.32 13.30
C GLU A 38 -1.56 5.52 14.10
N ASP A 39 -1.50 5.40 15.43
CA ASP A 39 -0.87 6.40 16.30
C ASP A 39 0.66 6.28 16.22
N SER A 40 1.23 6.81 15.13
CA SER A 40 2.65 6.77 14.83
C SER A 40 3.18 8.18 14.54
N PRO A 41 4.39 8.53 15.00
CA PRO A 41 5.01 9.81 14.69
C PRO A 41 5.36 9.95 13.19
N CYS A 42 5.38 8.86 12.42
CA CYS A 42 5.65 8.87 10.97
C CYS A 42 4.66 7.96 10.22
N SER A 43 4.40 8.27 8.96
CA SER A 43 3.69 7.38 8.02
C SER A 43 4.69 6.59 7.19
N ILE A 44 4.37 5.35 6.82
CA ILE A 44 5.15 4.59 5.83
C ILE A 44 4.79 5.12 4.44
N VAL A 45 5.80 5.34 3.60
CA VAL A 45 5.60 5.76 2.20
C VAL A 45 4.73 4.73 1.49
N VAL A 46 3.72 5.19 0.77
CA VAL A 46 2.83 4.30 -0.01
C VAL A 46 3.64 3.49 -1.03
N GLY A 47 3.50 2.17 -0.99
CA GLY A 47 4.25 1.19 -1.75
C GLY A 47 5.30 0.45 -0.92
N ASP A 48 5.77 1.02 0.19
CA ASP A 48 6.78 0.41 1.06
C ASP A 48 6.19 -0.51 2.13
N GLU A 49 4.86 -0.54 2.30
CA GLU A 49 4.16 -1.45 3.21
C GLU A 49 4.32 -2.93 2.84
N HIS A 50 4.56 -3.21 1.55
CA HIS A 50 4.62 -4.57 0.98
C HIS A 50 5.79 -4.69 0.01
N GLN A 51 7.00 -4.80 0.56
CA GLN A 51 8.20 -4.95 -0.25
C GLN A 51 8.56 -6.41 -0.52
N THR A 52 9.02 -6.67 -1.75
CA THR A 52 9.65 -7.95 -2.12
C THR A 52 11.14 -7.72 -2.33
N VAL A 53 11.97 -8.27 -1.45
CA VAL A 53 13.43 -8.16 -1.54
C VAL A 53 14.00 -9.36 -2.27
N ASN A 54 14.64 -9.13 -3.42
CA ASN A 54 15.24 -10.19 -4.21
C ASN A 54 16.67 -10.49 -3.71
N LEU A 55 16.82 -11.62 -3.01
CA LEU A 55 18.13 -12.10 -2.53
C LEU A 55 19.01 -12.71 -3.65
N GLY A 56 18.45 -12.91 -4.84
CA GLY A 56 19.10 -13.59 -5.94
C GLY A 56 19.25 -15.10 -5.72
N HIS A 57 20.16 -15.71 -6.48
CA HIS A 57 20.44 -17.14 -6.39
C HIS A 57 21.63 -17.39 -5.48
N ILE A 58 21.38 -17.92 -4.29
CA ILE A 58 22.41 -18.28 -3.32
C ILE A 58 22.63 -19.78 -3.37
N GLY A 59 23.85 -20.20 -3.69
CA GLY A 59 24.22 -21.61 -3.68
C GLY A 59 24.45 -22.09 -2.24
N THR A 60 23.93 -23.26 -1.86
CA THR A 60 24.13 -23.81 -0.51
C THR A 60 25.60 -24.01 -0.14
N GLY A 61 26.46 -24.27 -1.13
CA GLY A 61 27.91 -24.36 -0.96
C GLY A 61 28.56 -23.07 -0.43
N SER A 62 28.00 -21.89 -0.72
CA SER A 62 28.53 -20.63 -0.19
C SER A 62 28.17 -20.38 1.27
N LEU A 63 27.17 -21.08 1.80
CA LEU A 63 26.67 -20.93 3.18
C LEU A 63 27.29 -21.94 4.17
N MET A 64 28.11 -22.87 3.67
CA MET A 64 28.70 -23.92 4.51
C MET A 64 29.69 -23.35 5.54
N GLY A 65 29.67 -23.94 6.74
CA GLY A 65 30.58 -23.57 7.83
C GLY A 65 30.23 -22.24 8.52
N GLY A 66 28.96 -21.83 8.49
CA GLY A 66 28.50 -20.59 9.12
C GLY A 66 28.82 -19.32 8.32
N LYS A 67 28.98 -19.46 7.00
CA LYS A 67 29.25 -18.32 6.10
C LYS A 67 27.96 -17.64 5.67
N GLU A 68 28.05 -16.35 5.42
CA GLU A 68 26.94 -15.52 4.92
C GLU A 68 27.01 -15.33 3.41
N SER A 69 25.85 -15.07 2.79
CA SER A 69 25.81 -14.58 1.41
C SER A 69 26.24 -13.11 1.33
N SER A 70 26.27 -12.57 0.10
CA SER A 70 26.28 -11.12 -0.08
C SER A 70 25.02 -10.52 0.57
N LYS A 71 25.20 -9.38 1.24
CA LYS A 71 24.11 -8.63 1.85
C LYS A 71 23.28 -7.96 0.75
N VAL A 72 21.98 -7.90 0.96
CA VAL A 72 21.04 -7.20 0.07
C VAL A 72 20.35 -6.13 0.90
N ASP A 73 20.55 -4.88 0.50
CA ASP A 73 19.96 -3.75 1.18
C ASP A 73 18.52 -3.53 0.72
N PHE A 74 17.67 -3.15 1.67
CA PHE A 74 16.32 -2.66 1.44
C PHE A 74 16.03 -1.50 2.39
N HIS A 75 15.04 -0.68 2.05
CA HIS A 75 14.70 0.52 2.81
C HIS A 75 13.21 0.59 3.03
N ILE A 76 12.79 0.98 4.23
CA ILE A 76 11.40 1.31 4.53
C ILE A 76 11.34 2.83 4.66
N GLY A 77 10.74 3.49 3.68
CA GLY A 77 10.56 4.92 3.64
C GLY A 77 9.54 5.37 4.68
N LEU A 78 9.89 6.42 5.42
CA LEU A 78 8.98 7.12 6.33
C LEU A 78 8.78 8.55 5.84
N GLU A 79 7.53 9.01 5.83
CA GLU A 79 7.14 10.36 5.46
C GLU A 79 6.23 11.01 6.51
N ASN A 80 6.10 12.34 6.39
CA ASN A 80 5.22 13.16 7.23
C ASN A 80 5.46 12.99 8.74
N CYS A 81 6.73 12.87 9.12
CA CYS A 81 7.09 12.68 10.52
C CYS A 81 6.85 13.92 11.39
N ALA A 82 6.20 13.75 12.54
CA ALA A 82 6.02 14.75 13.58
C ALA A 82 6.43 14.16 14.94
N PHE A 83 7.62 14.56 15.41
CA PHE A 83 8.16 14.14 16.70
C PHE A 83 7.81 15.19 17.77
N THR A 84 7.23 14.75 18.87
CA THR A 84 6.92 15.64 20.00
C THR A 84 7.74 15.30 21.23
N THR A 85 7.82 14.02 21.59
CA THR A 85 8.52 13.52 22.78
C THR A 85 9.54 12.42 22.48
N GLU A 86 9.49 11.89 21.26
CA GLU A 86 10.18 10.71 20.80
C GLU A 86 11.59 11.09 20.36
N LYS A 87 12.59 10.35 20.85
CA LYS A 87 14.01 10.61 20.56
C LYS A 87 14.68 9.49 19.78
N GLU A 88 14.07 8.31 19.82
CA GLU A 88 14.62 7.08 19.28
C GLU A 88 13.55 6.40 18.45
N ALA A 89 13.95 5.85 17.30
CA ALA A 89 13.14 4.96 16.50
C ALA A 89 13.70 3.54 16.64
N SER A 90 12.84 2.57 16.96
CA SER A 90 13.20 1.16 16.99
C SER A 90 12.44 0.42 15.92
N THR A 91 13.12 -0.48 15.22
CA THR A 91 12.51 -1.34 14.21
C THR A 91 12.61 -2.77 14.70
N VAL A 92 11.48 -3.48 14.73
CA VAL A 92 11.42 -4.89 15.11
C VAL A 92 11.00 -5.69 13.88
N PHE A 93 11.81 -6.67 13.50
CA PHE A 93 11.46 -7.65 12.49
C PHE A 93 10.96 -8.92 13.17
N SER A 94 9.85 -9.47 12.68
CA SER A 94 9.27 -10.70 13.20
C SER A 94 9.04 -11.70 12.08
N ALA A 95 9.57 -12.90 12.25
CA ALA A 95 9.43 -14.01 11.31
C ALA A 95 8.11 -14.78 11.55
N ILE A 96 6.97 -14.08 11.49
CA ILE A 96 5.68 -14.65 11.88
C ILE A 96 5.39 -15.92 11.06
N GLY A 97 5.25 -17.04 11.76
CA GLY A 97 4.92 -18.34 11.19
C GLY A 97 6.07 -19.07 10.48
N ASN A 98 7.26 -18.48 10.39
CA ASN A 98 8.43 -19.06 9.73
C ASN A 98 9.73 -18.74 10.47
N GLU A 99 9.72 -18.73 11.80
CA GLU A 99 10.96 -18.59 12.57
C GLU A 99 11.82 -19.85 12.46
N SER A 100 13.13 -19.69 12.31
CA SER A 100 14.06 -20.83 12.26
C SER A 100 14.16 -21.52 13.61
N SER A 101 13.98 -22.83 13.61
CA SER A 101 14.19 -23.67 14.80
C SER A 101 15.67 -23.79 15.19
N ALA A 102 16.58 -23.59 14.21
CA ALA A 102 18.01 -23.63 14.43
C ALA A 102 18.60 -22.28 14.88
N ASN A 103 18.04 -21.16 14.40
CA ASN A 103 18.52 -19.81 14.69
C ASN A 103 17.33 -18.89 15.10
N PRO A 104 16.99 -18.83 16.40
CA PRO A 104 15.91 -17.97 16.89
C PRO A 104 16.10 -16.50 16.49
N GLY A 105 15.00 -15.84 16.11
CA GLY A 105 15.00 -14.48 15.56
C GLY A 105 15.37 -14.36 14.07
N SER A 106 15.69 -15.47 13.39
CA SER A 106 15.89 -15.51 11.93
C SER A 106 14.70 -16.14 11.22
N VAL A 107 14.54 -15.85 9.93
CA VAL A 107 13.50 -16.47 9.09
C VAL A 107 13.99 -17.80 8.54
N ALA A 108 13.22 -18.86 8.76
CA ALA A 108 13.41 -20.19 8.20
C ALA A 108 13.23 -20.18 6.67
N LEU A 109 14.13 -20.87 5.96
CA LEU A 109 13.88 -21.21 4.57
C LEU A 109 13.01 -22.46 4.51
N MET A 110 11.91 -22.41 3.76
CA MET A 110 10.97 -23.52 3.65
C MET A 110 11.21 -24.32 2.38
N ARG A 111 11.25 -25.64 2.50
CA ARG A 111 11.42 -26.53 1.35
C ARG A 111 10.11 -26.66 0.57
N ILE A 112 10.22 -26.81 -0.75
CA ILE A 112 9.06 -27.20 -1.58
C ILE A 112 8.59 -28.59 -1.09
N GLY A 113 7.34 -28.67 -0.64
CA GLY A 113 6.77 -29.87 0.00
C GLY A 113 6.76 -29.85 1.53
N GLY A 114 7.17 -28.75 2.15
CA GLY A 114 7.07 -28.50 3.59
C GLY A 114 8.32 -28.87 4.39
N GLY A 115 8.41 -28.25 5.57
CA GLY A 115 9.54 -28.36 6.50
C GLY A 115 10.62 -27.29 6.27
N GLU A 116 11.28 -26.92 7.36
CA GLU A 116 12.43 -26.02 7.36
C GLU A 116 13.63 -26.68 6.66
N MET A 117 14.36 -25.90 5.87
CA MET A 117 15.64 -26.26 5.30
C MET A 117 16.72 -26.11 6.38
N ALA A 118 17.23 -27.24 6.87
CA ALA A 118 18.23 -27.25 7.93
C ALA A 118 19.52 -26.53 7.52
N GLY A 119 20.07 -25.72 8.42
CA GLY A 119 21.38 -25.08 8.29
C GLY A 119 21.42 -23.83 7.42
N SER A 120 20.28 -23.25 7.07
CA SER A 120 20.22 -21.96 6.36
C SER A 120 18.99 -21.15 6.81
N SER A 121 19.21 -19.88 7.10
CA SER A 121 18.16 -18.95 7.53
C SER A 121 18.44 -17.56 6.94
N ILE A 122 17.40 -16.72 6.85
CA ILE A 122 17.53 -15.31 6.48
C ILE A 122 17.68 -14.52 7.77
N VAL A 123 18.78 -13.76 7.86
CA VAL A 123 19.03 -12.82 8.95
C VAL A 123 18.71 -11.42 8.42
N ILE A 124 17.95 -10.66 9.20
CA ILE A 124 17.66 -9.26 8.90
C ILE A 124 18.45 -8.43 9.90
N GLY A 125 19.39 -7.65 9.37
CA GLY A 125 20.17 -6.72 10.17
C GLY A 125 19.73 -5.28 9.96
N ASN A 126 20.09 -4.41 10.91
CA ASN A 126 19.92 -2.97 10.73
C ASN A 126 21.09 -2.37 9.92
N HIS A 127 21.09 -1.06 9.72
CA HIS A 127 22.14 -0.34 8.99
C HIS A 127 23.55 -0.46 9.62
N LEU A 128 23.66 -0.91 10.88
CA LEU A 128 24.94 -1.18 11.55
C LEU A 128 25.46 -2.59 11.26
N GLY A 129 24.71 -3.40 10.49
CA GLY A 129 25.07 -4.77 10.13
C GLY A 129 24.99 -5.75 11.30
N SER A 130 24.23 -5.40 12.34
CA SER A 130 23.87 -6.29 13.47
C SER A 130 22.55 -6.97 13.21
#